data_AF-W2VZ70-F1
#
_entry.id   AF-W2VZ70-F1
#
_cell.length_a   1.000
_cell.length_b   1.000
_cell.length_c   1.000
_cell.angle_alpha   90.00
_cell.angle_beta   90.00
_cell.angle_gamma   90.00
#
_symmetry.space_group_name_H-M   'P 1'
#
loop_
_entity.id
_entity.type
_entity.pdbx_description
1 polymer ?
#
loop_
_entity_poly.entity_id
_entity_poly.type
_entity_poly.pdbx_seq_one_letter_code
_entity_poly.pdbx_strand_id
1 'polypeptide(L)'
;MDSTRELELSLPFIILFLLLLCLCVVLLCHGVDPLRMLRSSFKAPHRPHISVSGSDGEREALLAVGRKARVRYTGKIPLYTDTIAELAKCETPRETEAFIKVIDMHRLLNSKVKAQHFAHFCSTRLELPVLSVNTLATIILSLQKYAAESDVVTCIRDCFCAKKSMACLQLKNKVDTKFPMFDLIYHRIRSDTEREAILKHFEAEAAALRTSPKFFAPIKLLCDIDDTMLAALFDTRYPELTVYPGVHQFAQELLRRSATISADTADRHSGYEREDSDDNDDLEAGITAGSKKPKDVQRVAFLTARPEFLRKRSLQELRACGFQHFTLLMGRFANMWGSQRIASGKLRNFVRFKRVFAEHRFVFVGDNGQGDIDLGKELLKNPHLYAVSAVLIHDVIRNHATGKPLSQHSYRGKECNQSGIHSFRTYIGASFHLYVLGLLPLSAVVRVVEKTALAYAAIVFDSREQKRNLAQEIIADVAAVVNELPDQQAMALLSSLHDDLVGNGDDELDDQKSELQQRLEVVRKNAMKSQQSLNSVQEIV
;
A
#
# COMPACT_ATOMS: atom_id res chain seq x y z
N MET A 1 -15.90 51.54 -33.20
CA MET A 1 -15.27 51.39 -31.86
C MET A 1 -15.63 50.08 -31.15
N ASP A 2 -16.56 49.28 -31.68
CA ASP A 2 -16.95 48.00 -31.03
C ASP A 2 -16.05 46.81 -31.39
N SER A 3 -15.54 46.72 -32.63
CA SER A 3 -14.70 45.59 -33.06
C SER A 3 -13.37 45.47 -32.31
N THR A 4 -12.77 46.58 -31.87
CA THR A 4 -11.53 46.59 -31.10
C THR A 4 -11.72 46.13 -29.65
N ARG A 5 -12.91 46.37 -29.05
CA ARG A 5 -13.25 45.89 -27.70
C ARG A 5 -13.56 44.40 -27.68
N GLU A 6 -14.22 43.87 -28.70
CA GLU A 6 -14.45 42.42 -28.83
C GLU A 6 -13.14 41.64 -29.02
N LEU A 7 -12.16 42.22 -29.74
CA LEU A 7 -10.84 41.62 -29.90
C LEU A 7 -10.04 41.60 -28.59
N GLU A 8 -10.08 42.67 -27.80
CA GLU A 8 -9.42 42.74 -26.48
C GLU A 8 -10.03 41.77 -25.45
N LEU A 9 -11.36 41.59 -25.45
CA LEU A 9 -12.03 40.61 -24.59
C LEU A 9 -11.81 39.16 -25.03
N SER A 10 -11.63 38.89 -26.32
CA SER A 10 -11.43 37.54 -26.87
C SER A 10 -9.96 37.10 -26.88
N LEU A 11 -9.00 38.04 -26.91
CA LEU A 11 -7.57 37.76 -26.88
C LEU A 11 -7.14 36.80 -25.75
N PRO A 12 -7.55 36.98 -24.47
CA PRO A 12 -7.18 36.04 -23.40
C PRO A 12 -7.76 34.63 -23.63
N PHE A 13 -8.96 34.52 -24.20
CA PHE A 13 -9.56 33.22 -24.54
C PHE A 13 -8.84 32.54 -25.70
N ILE A 14 -8.41 33.30 -26.71
CA ILE A 14 -7.62 32.79 -27.84
C ILE A 14 -6.24 32.32 -27.36
N ILE A 15 -5.57 33.10 -26.50
CA ILE A 15 -4.30 32.71 -25.89
C ILE A 15 -4.48 31.44 -25.05
N LEU A 16 -5.52 31.38 -24.22
CA LEU A 16 -5.83 30.20 -23.43
C LEU A 16 -6.11 28.98 -24.32
N PHE A 17 -6.87 29.15 -25.41
CA PHE A 17 -7.15 28.09 -26.37
C PHE A 17 -5.89 27.58 -27.07
N LEU A 18 -5.01 28.49 -27.52
CA LEU A 18 -3.73 28.13 -28.13
C LEU A 18 -2.81 27.40 -27.14
N LEU A 19 -2.80 27.82 -25.87
CA LEU A 19 -2.05 27.11 -24.81
C LEU A 19 -2.62 25.71 -24.55
N LEU A 20 -3.95 25.56 -24.52
CA LEU A 20 -4.61 24.25 -24.40
C LEU A 20 -4.35 23.37 -25.61
N LEU A 21 -4.39 23.92 -26.82
CA LEU A 21 -4.08 23.18 -28.05
C LEU A 21 -2.63 22.72 -28.06
N CYS A 22 -1.69 23.61 -27.70
CA CYS A 22 -0.28 23.29 -27.57
C CYS A 22 -0.06 22.18 -26.51
N LEU A 23 -0.73 22.27 -25.37
CA LEU A 23 -0.71 21.22 -24.34
C LEU A 23 -1.24 19.88 -24.87
N CYS A 24 -2.36 19.88 -25.60
CA CYS A 24 -2.91 18.67 -26.23
C CYS A 24 -1.95 18.04 -27.23
N VAL A 25 -1.30 18.85 -28.07
CA VAL A 25 -0.29 18.38 -29.03
C VAL A 25 0.91 17.80 -28.29
N VAL A 26 1.40 18.44 -27.23
CA VAL A 26 2.51 17.93 -26.41
C VAL A 26 2.15 16.59 -25.76
N LEU A 27 0.95 16.47 -25.19
CA LEU A 27 0.48 15.22 -24.58
C LEU A 27 0.42 14.09 -25.60
N LEU A 28 -0.15 14.34 -26.79
CA LEU A 28 -0.21 13.37 -27.89
C LEU A 28 1.20 12.96 -28.36
N CYS A 29 2.13 13.92 -28.49
CA CYS A 29 3.53 13.63 -28.83
C CYS A 29 4.24 12.76 -27.78
N HIS A 30 3.81 12.81 -26.51
CA HIS A 30 4.28 11.97 -25.43
C HIS A 30 3.46 10.68 -25.22
N GLY A 31 2.52 10.38 -26.13
CA GLY A 31 1.70 9.17 -26.07
C GLY A 31 0.57 9.21 -25.03
N VAL A 32 0.25 10.38 -24.47
CA VAL A 32 -0.87 10.59 -23.55
C VAL A 32 -2.06 11.14 -24.33
N ASP A 33 -3.18 10.43 -24.34
CA ASP A 33 -4.43 10.97 -24.91
C ASP A 33 -4.97 12.10 -24.01
N PRO A 34 -5.07 13.35 -24.51
CA PRO A 34 -5.53 14.49 -23.71
C PRO A 34 -6.98 14.33 -23.26
N LEU A 35 -7.85 13.67 -24.03
CA LEU A 35 -9.23 13.39 -23.62
C LEU A 35 -9.26 12.34 -22.52
N ARG A 36 -8.40 11.33 -22.59
CA ARG A 36 -8.26 10.31 -21.56
C ARG A 36 -7.70 10.88 -20.27
N MET A 37 -6.66 11.72 -20.35
CA MET A 37 -6.12 12.45 -19.20
C MET A 37 -7.18 13.38 -18.58
N LEU A 38 -7.98 14.06 -19.41
CA LEU A 38 -9.07 14.91 -18.94
C LEU A 38 -10.15 14.07 -18.25
N ARG A 39 -10.60 12.96 -18.86
CA ARG A 39 -11.61 12.07 -18.28
C ARG A 39 -11.12 11.40 -17.00
N SER A 40 -9.91 10.88 -16.96
CA SER A 40 -9.29 10.39 -15.72
C SER A 40 -9.15 11.52 -14.70
N SER A 41 -9.02 12.77 -15.15
CA SER A 41 -9.08 13.99 -14.34
C SER A 41 -10.49 14.52 -14.02
N PHE A 42 -11.60 13.87 -14.39
CA PHE A 42 -12.94 14.34 -13.97
C PHE A 42 -13.94 13.22 -13.64
N LYS A 43 -13.67 11.98 -14.05
CA LYS A 43 -14.53 10.82 -13.83
C LYS A 43 -14.11 10.13 -12.53
N ALA A 44 -15.08 9.85 -11.66
CA ALA A 44 -14.84 9.02 -10.49
C ALA A 44 -14.74 7.55 -10.92
N PRO A 45 -13.84 6.74 -10.32
CA PRO A 45 -13.77 5.31 -10.61
C PRO A 45 -15.15 4.68 -10.39
N HIS A 46 -15.56 3.84 -11.34
CA HIS A 46 -16.78 3.05 -11.16
C HIS A 46 -16.56 2.15 -9.96
N ARG A 47 -17.45 2.22 -8.96
CA ARG A 47 -17.41 1.30 -7.82
C ARG A 47 -17.53 -0.10 -8.42
N PRO A 48 -16.49 -0.96 -8.35
CA PRO A 48 -16.76 -2.36 -8.62
C PRO A 48 -17.77 -2.77 -7.55
N HIS A 49 -18.95 -3.22 -7.95
CA HIS A 49 -19.83 -4.02 -7.10
C HIS A 49 -19.18 -5.40 -6.90
N ILE A 50 -17.95 -5.41 -6.40
CA ILE A 50 -17.42 -6.58 -5.73
C ILE A 50 -18.01 -6.44 -4.33
N SER A 51 -19.09 -7.17 -4.09
CA SER A 51 -19.45 -7.53 -2.72
C SER A 51 -18.23 -8.25 -2.16
N VAL A 52 -17.35 -7.50 -1.49
CA VAL A 52 -16.49 -8.09 -0.49
C VAL A 52 -17.47 -8.61 0.54
N SER A 53 -17.85 -9.88 0.40
CA SER A 53 -18.45 -10.65 1.48
C SER A 53 -17.49 -10.52 2.66
N GLY A 54 -17.86 -9.59 3.54
CA GLY A 54 -16.95 -8.91 4.45
C GLY A 54 -17.55 -7.61 4.97
N SER A 55 -18.79 -7.71 5.50
CA SER A 55 -19.34 -6.84 6.56
C SER A 55 -19.93 -5.46 6.25
N ASP A 56 -20.19 -5.04 5.00
CA ASP A 56 -21.00 -3.82 4.81
C ASP A 56 -22.49 -4.06 5.15
N GLY A 57 -22.99 -5.29 4.95
CA GLY A 57 -24.31 -5.71 5.46
C GLY A 57 -24.37 -5.89 6.97
N GLU A 58 -23.25 -6.26 7.63
CA GLU A 58 -23.15 -6.27 9.10
C GLU A 58 -23.05 -4.84 9.64
N ARG A 59 -22.47 -3.89 8.91
CA ARG A 59 -22.39 -2.49 9.33
C ARG A 59 -23.75 -1.79 9.35
N GLU A 60 -24.65 -2.10 8.43
CA GLU A 60 -26.02 -1.59 8.46
C GLU A 60 -26.94 -2.40 9.39
N ALA A 61 -26.72 -3.71 9.55
CA ALA A 61 -27.48 -4.52 10.51
C ALA A 61 -27.09 -4.27 11.98
N LEU A 62 -25.81 -3.99 12.28
CA LEU A 62 -25.32 -3.61 13.61
C LEU A 62 -25.72 -2.18 14.01
N LEU A 63 -26.03 -1.32 13.03
CA LEU A 63 -26.62 -0.01 13.29
C LEU A 63 -28.14 -0.05 13.51
N ALA A 64 -28.80 -1.17 13.16
CA ALA A 64 -30.25 -1.35 13.27
C ALA A 64 -30.69 -2.30 14.42
N VAL A 65 -29.84 -3.22 14.88
CA VAL A 65 -30.21 -4.24 15.87
C VAL A 65 -29.32 -4.14 17.12
N GLY A 66 -29.65 -3.21 18.01
CA GLY A 66 -28.89 -3.08 19.26
C GLY A 66 -29.28 -1.93 20.19
N ARG A 67 -30.44 -1.31 19.99
CA ARG A 67 -31.06 -0.49 21.05
C ARG A 67 -31.69 -1.42 22.08
N LYS A 68 -30.95 -1.79 23.13
CA LYS A 68 -31.41 -1.87 24.53
C LYS A 68 -30.36 -2.51 25.47
N ALA A 69 -29.94 -1.69 26.45
CA ALA A 69 -29.42 -2.00 27.80
C ALA A 69 -28.01 -2.65 27.91
N ARG A 70 -27.09 -2.28 28.81
CA ARG A 70 -27.05 -1.34 29.96
C ARG A 70 -25.58 -1.23 30.44
N VAL A 71 -24.98 -0.03 30.42
CA VAL A 71 -24.28 0.60 31.56
C VAL A 71 -24.40 2.12 31.35
N ARG A 72 -24.98 2.82 32.33
CA ARG A 72 -25.04 4.29 32.33
C ARG A 72 -23.61 4.82 32.55
N TYR A 73 -22.95 5.25 31.49
CA TYR A 73 -21.86 6.22 31.60
C TYR A 73 -22.48 7.61 31.67
N THR A 74 -22.23 8.36 32.73
CA THR A 74 -22.67 9.76 32.85
C THR A 74 -21.93 10.57 31.80
N GLY A 75 -22.62 10.89 30.69
CA GLY A 75 -22.08 11.49 29.47
C GLY A 75 -21.60 12.94 29.59
N LYS A 76 -20.63 13.22 30.46
CA LYS A 76 -19.82 14.44 30.43
C LYS A 76 -18.38 14.07 30.18
N ILE A 77 -17.78 14.62 29.13
CA ILE A 77 -16.32 14.59 28.92
C ILE A 77 -15.71 15.22 30.17
N PRO A 78 -14.79 14.55 30.88
CA PRO A 78 -14.20 15.12 32.08
C PRO A 78 -13.50 16.44 31.72
N LEU A 79 -13.60 17.42 32.62
CA LEU A 79 -12.92 18.69 32.44
C LEU A 79 -11.42 18.44 32.32
N TYR A 80 -10.78 19.17 31.43
CA TYR A 80 -9.34 19.05 31.20
C TYR A 80 -8.54 19.23 32.48
N THR A 81 -8.91 20.22 33.29
CA THR A 81 -8.28 20.53 34.58
C THR A 81 -8.34 19.35 35.55
N ASP A 82 -9.52 18.75 35.68
CA ASP A 82 -9.76 17.65 36.62
C ASP A 82 -8.99 16.41 36.17
N THR A 83 -8.98 16.16 34.85
CA THR A 83 -8.26 15.03 34.27
C THR A 83 -6.75 15.14 34.46
N ILE A 84 -6.18 16.33 34.27
CA ILE A 84 -4.74 16.56 34.51
C ILE A 84 -4.41 16.52 36.00
N ALA A 85 -5.31 17.01 36.87
CA ALA A 85 -5.12 16.91 38.32
C ALA A 85 -5.13 15.45 38.79
N GLU A 86 -6.02 14.61 38.27
CA GLU A 86 -6.01 13.16 38.57
C GLU A 86 -4.76 12.47 37.99
N LEU A 87 -4.37 12.78 36.75
CA LEU A 87 -3.12 12.26 36.18
C LEU A 87 -1.90 12.68 36.99
N ALA A 88 -1.90 13.88 37.57
CA ALA A 88 -0.82 14.37 38.43
C ALA A 88 -0.75 13.69 39.80
N LYS A 89 -1.83 13.02 40.23
CA LYS A 89 -1.90 12.24 41.47
C LYS A 89 -1.41 10.80 41.29
N CYS A 90 -1.29 10.30 40.06
CA CYS A 90 -0.71 8.98 39.82
C CYS A 90 0.74 8.95 40.31
N GLU A 91 1.04 8.07 41.26
CA GLU A 91 2.38 7.97 41.86
C GLU A 91 3.26 6.99 41.11
N THR A 92 2.64 6.01 40.42
CA THR A 92 3.37 4.98 39.69
C THR A 92 3.19 5.10 38.17
N PRO A 93 4.19 4.64 37.38
CA PRO A 93 4.04 4.53 35.92
C PRO A 93 2.85 3.65 35.53
N ARG A 94 2.59 2.57 36.27
CA ARG A 94 1.46 1.66 36.01
C ARG A 94 0.10 2.34 36.15
N GLU A 95 -0.08 3.16 37.18
CA GLU A 95 -1.30 3.95 37.36
C GLU A 95 -1.46 4.98 36.25
N THR A 96 -0.37 5.67 35.89
CA THR A 96 -0.34 6.64 34.79
C THR A 96 -0.79 5.99 33.47
N GLU A 97 -0.26 4.79 33.19
CA GLU A 97 -0.61 4.04 31.99
C GLU A 97 -2.07 3.57 32.00
N ALA A 98 -2.55 3.01 33.11
CA ALA A 98 -3.94 2.61 33.24
C ALA A 98 -4.89 3.79 33.03
N PHE A 99 -4.54 4.96 33.56
CA PHE A 99 -5.31 6.19 33.40
C PHE A 99 -5.33 6.67 31.94
N ILE A 100 -4.17 6.77 31.28
CA ILE A 100 -4.07 7.18 29.87
C ILE A 100 -4.79 6.20 28.94
N LYS A 101 -4.78 4.89 29.25
CA LYS A 101 -5.48 3.86 28.47
C LYS A 101 -7.00 4.05 28.47
N VAL A 102 -7.59 4.50 29.58
CA VAL A 102 -9.04 4.64 29.74
C VAL A 102 -9.57 5.94 29.13
N ILE A 103 -8.73 6.97 29.01
CA ILE A 103 -9.17 8.32 28.63
C ILE A 103 -9.02 8.55 27.13
N ASP A 104 -10.08 9.11 26.54
CA ASP A 104 -10.02 9.62 25.16
C ASP A 104 -9.23 10.94 25.12
N MET A 105 -7.91 10.81 25.12
CA MET A 105 -6.97 11.93 25.07
C MET A 105 -7.18 12.81 23.84
N HIS A 106 -7.63 12.24 22.72
CA HIS A 106 -7.93 13.00 21.51
C HIS A 106 -9.09 13.98 21.69
N ARG A 107 -10.16 13.56 22.40
CA ARG A 107 -11.28 14.46 22.74
C ARG A 107 -10.88 15.47 23.80
N LEU A 108 -10.04 15.07 24.74
CA LEU A 108 -9.56 15.92 25.83
C LEU A 108 -8.73 17.10 25.30
N LEU A 109 -7.80 16.82 24.38
CA LEU A 109 -6.90 17.79 23.76
C LEU A 109 -7.56 18.47 22.54
N ASN A 110 -8.68 19.16 22.79
CA ASN A 110 -9.45 19.81 21.72
C ASN A 110 -8.97 21.23 21.35
N SER A 111 -8.00 21.80 22.07
CA SER A 111 -7.45 23.13 21.81
C SER A 111 -5.92 23.14 21.85
N LYS A 112 -5.34 24.12 21.15
CA LYS A 112 -3.88 24.34 21.14
C LYS A 112 -3.32 24.52 22.55
N VAL A 113 -3.99 25.34 23.37
CA VAL A 113 -3.55 25.64 24.75
C VAL A 113 -3.51 24.36 25.60
N LYS A 114 -4.52 23.50 25.50
CA LYS A 114 -4.55 22.22 26.23
C LYS A 114 -3.46 21.27 25.75
N ALA A 115 -3.19 21.23 24.45
CA ALA A 115 -2.13 20.40 23.90
C ALA A 115 -0.74 20.87 24.35
N GLN A 116 -0.49 22.18 24.36
CA GLN A 116 0.79 22.73 24.87
C GLN A 116 0.95 22.49 26.37
N HIS A 117 -0.09 22.72 27.16
CA HIS A 117 -0.06 22.43 28.60
C HIS A 117 0.15 20.93 28.87
N PHE A 118 -0.50 20.05 28.10
CA PHE A 118 -0.30 18.60 28.22
C PHE A 118 1.11 18.18 27.80
N ALA A 119 1.65 18.73 26.71
CA ALA A 119 3.02 18.48 26.29
C ALA A 119 4.03 18.90 27.37
N HIS A 120 3.84 20.08 27.97
CA HIS A 120 4.66 20.54 29.09
C HIS A 120 4.53 19.63 30.32
N PHE A 121 3.32 19.17 30.64
CA PHE A 121 3.08 18.20 31.70
C PHE A 121 3.83 16.89 31.44
N CYS A 122 3.74 16.35 30.22
CA CYS A 122 4.47 15.13 29.84
C CYS A 122 5.99 15.29 30.02
N SER A 123 6.57 16.40 29.55
CA SER A 123 8.02 16.62 29.64
C SER A 123 8.53 16.90 31.06
N THR A 124 7.67 17.37 31.98
CA THR A 124 8.08 17.76 33.34
C THR A 124 7.71 16.75 34.42
N ARG A 125 6.66 15.97 34.21
CA ARG A 125 6.07 15.08 35.24
C ARG A 125 6.13 13.61 34.87
N LEU A 126 6.24 13.25 33.59
CA LEU A 126 6.23 11.85 33.17
C LEU A 126 7.64 11.36 32.84
N GLU A 127 7.99 10.19 33.37
CA GLU A 127 9.20 9.47 33.00
C GLU A 127 8.98 8.68 31.70
N LEU A 128 9.01 9.38 30.56
CA LEU A 128 8.73 8.82 29.23
C LEU A 128 9.48 7.51 28.90
N PRO A 129 10.76 7.29 29.30
CA PRO A 129 11.47 6.04 29.04
C PRO A 129 10.84 4.80 29.70
N VAL A 130 10.18 4.98 30.85
CA VAL A 130 9.58 3.89 31.64
C VAL A 130 8.21 3.52 31.09
N LEU A 131 7.48 4.47 30.51
CA LEU A 131 6.13 4.23 29.96
C LEU A 131 6.13 3.22 28.81
N SER A 132 5.13 2.36 28.75
CA SER A 132 4.96 1.38 27.67
C SER A 132 4.85 2.02 26.28
N VAL A 133 5.18 1.22 25.26
CA VAL A 133 5.09 1.63 23.85
C VAL A 133 3.66 2.07 23.49
N ASN A 134 2.65 1.39 24.03
CA ASN A 134 1.24 1.72 23.81
C ASN A 134 0.90 3.13 24.33
N THR A 135 1.35 3.45 25.54
CA THR A 135 1.09 4.74 26.18
C THR A 135 1.77 5.87 25.42
N LEU A 136 3.04 5.70 25.02
CA LEU A 136 3.74 6.69 24.21
C LEU A 136 3.07 6.88 22.83
N ALA A 137 2.59 5.81 22.20
CA ALA A 137 1.84 5.92 20.95
C ALA A 137 0.56 6.73 21.13
N THR A 138 -0.20 6.50 22.21
CA THR A 138 -1.39 7.29 22.55
C THR A 138 -1.07 8.76 22.78
N ILE A 139 0.01 9.07 23.50
CA ILE A 139 0.46 10.45 23.72
C ILE A 139 0.78 11.13 22.38
N ILE A 140 1.61 10.51 21.54
CA ILE A 140 2.00 11.04 20.23
C ILE A 140 0.75 11.28 19.35
N LEU A 141 -0.14 10.29 19.28
CA LEU A 141 -1.35 10.38 18.49
C LEU A 141 -2.27 11.51 19.00
N SER A 142 -2.42 11.66 20.31
CA SER A 142 -3.23 12.74 20.89
C SER A 142 -2.68 14.14 20.56
N LEU A 143 -1.35 14.26 20.45
CA LEU A 143 -0.64 15.51 20.18
C LEU A 143 -0.45 15.82 18.69
N GLN A 144 -0.54 14.83 17.78
CA GLN A 144 -0.17 14.96 16.37
C GLN A 144 -0.84 16.14 15.62
N LYS A 145 -2.07 16.50 15.99
CA LYS A 145 -2.83 17.61 15.37
C LYS A 145 -2.17 18.97 15.65
N TYR A 146 -1.44 19.09 16.76
CA TYR A 146 -0.82 20.32 17.25
C TYR A 146 0.72 20.28 17.13
N ALA A 147 1.28 19.31 16.40
CA ALA A 147 2.75 19.16 16.23
C ALA A 147 3.42 20.31 15.45
N ALA A 148 2.66 21.32 15.01
CA ALA A 148 3.20 22.56 14.49
C ALA A 148 3.75 23.49 15.59
N GLU A 149 3.33 23.29 16.84
CA GLU A 149 3.73 24.09 18.01
C GLU A 149 5.02 23.56 18.62
N SER A 150 5.92 24.46 19.03
CA SER A 150 7.26 24.12 19.52
C SER A 150 7.23 23.13 20.68
N ASP A 151 6.47 23.44 21.75
CA ASP A 151 6.41 22.59 22.95
C ASP A 151 5.86 21.19 22.64
N VAL A 152 4.88 21.14 21.74
CA VAL A 152 4.23 19.89 21.33
C VAL A 152 5.18 19.02 20.51
N VAL A 153 5.90 19.60 19.54
CA VAL A 153 6.87 18.83 18.76
C VAL A 153 8.04 18.35 19.61
N THR A 154 8.52 19.16 20.55
CA THR A 154 9.58 18.76 21.49
C THR A 154 9.12 17.56 22.32
N CYS A 155 7.89 17.58 22.85
CA CYS A 155 7.32 16.43 23.55
C CYS A 155 7.17 15.19 22.64
N ILE A 156 6.70 15.35 21.40
CA ILE A 156 6.62 14.23 20.43
C ILE A 156 8.01 13.65 20.13
N ARG A 157 9.03 14.50 19.95
CA ARG A 157 10.42 14.06 19.79
C ARG A 157 10.84 13.25 20.99
N ASP A 158 10.64 13.77 22.20
CA ASP A 158 11.07 13.11 23.44
C ASP A 158 10.38 11.74 23.61
N CYS A 159 9.10 11.63 23.24
CA CYS A 159 8.39 10.34 23.22
C CYS A 159 9.03 9.33 22.25
N PHE A 160 9.42 9.76 21.04
CA PHE A 160 10.13 8.87 20.11
C PHE A 160 11.53 8.50 20.60
N CYS A 161 12.28 9.47 21.12
CA CYS A 161 13.65 9.28 21.63
C CYS A 161 13.70 8.46 22.93
N ALA A 162 12.60 8.37 23.67
CA ALA A 162 12.48 7.59 24.90
C ALA A 162 12.61 6.07 24.65
N LYS A 163 12.31 5.59 23.43
CA LYS A 163 12.40 4.16 23.08
C LYS A 163 13.55 3.90 22.12
N LYS A 164 14.23 2.78 22.36
CA LYS A 164 15.40 2.32 21.62
C LYS A 164 15.13 0.96 20.97
N SER A 165 15.91 0.64 19.94
CA SER A 165 15.94 -0.66 19.26
C SER A 165 14.53 -1.17 18.93
N MET A 166 14.17 -2.37 19.38
CA MET A 166 12.88 -2.99 19.03
C MET A 166 11.67 -2.18 19.52
N ALA A 167 11.76 -1.57 20.70
CA ALA A 167 10.69 -0.73 21.24
C ALA A 167 10.47 0.54 20.39
N CYS A 168 11.53 1.10 19.80
CA CYS A 168 11.42 2.21 18.85
C CYS A 168 10.67 1.78 17.57
N LEU A 169 11.01 0.61 17.01
CA LEU A 169 10.31 0.04 15.86
C LEU A 169 8.82 -0.21 16.16
N GLN A 170 8.51 -0.82 17.31
CA GLN A 170 7.14 -1.07 17.74
C GLN A 170 6.35 0.23 17.92
N LEU A 171 6.97 1.27 18.51
CA LEU A 171 6.36 2.58 18.67
C LEU A 171 5.99 3.19 17.32
N LYS A 172 6.93 3.18 16.37
CA LYS A 172 6.72 3.69 15.01
C LYS A 172 5.59 2.95 14.30
N ASN A 173 5.55 1.62 14.40
CA ASN A 173 4.50 0.81 13.80
C ASN A 173 3.13 1.11 14.40
N LYS A 174 3.02 1.25 15.73
CA LYS A 174 1.75 1.59 16.41
C LYS A 174 1.24 2.97 16.02
N VAL A 175 2.12 3.96 15.94
CA VAL A 175 1.74 5.30 15.46
C VAL A 175 1.33 5.22 13.98
N ASP A 176 2.12 4.58 13.11
CA ASP A 176 1.84 4.45 11.68
C ASP A 176 0.49 3.76 11.44
N THR A 177 0.13 2.72 12.19
CA THR A 177 -1.17 2.04 12.07
C THR A 177 -2.35 3.03 12.23
N LYS A 178 -2.25 4.00 13.15
CA LYS A 178 -3.34 4.95 13.42
C LYS A 178 -3.25 6.24 12.61
N PHE A 179 -2.05 6.74 12.35
CA PHE A 179 -1.81 7.97 11.60
C PHE A 179 -0.54 7.86 10.74
N PRO A 180 -0.57 8.24 9.45
CA PRO A 180 0.60 8.09 8.56
C PRO A 180 1.84 8.79 9.13
N MET A 181 2.88 8.02 9.45
CA MET A 181 4.11 8.57 10.04
C MET A 181 4.76 9.61 9.12
N PHE A 182 4.69 9.42 7.81
CA PHE A 182 5.20 10.39 6.84
C PHE A 182 4.50 11.75 6.97
N ASP A 183 3.17 11.76 7.15
CA ASP A 183 2.41 12.99 7.33
C ASP A 183 2.73 13.66 8.67
N LEU A 184 2.95 12.86 9.73
CA LEU A 184 3.36 13.40 11.03
C LEU A 184 4.70 14.13 10.91
N ILE A 185 5.70 13.45 10.35
CA ILE A 185 7.08 13.95 10.30
C ILE A 185 7.26 15.10 9.29
N TYR A 186 6.68 15.00 8.09
CA TYR A 186 6.93 15.97 7.02
C TYR A 186 5.81 17.00 6.80
N HIS A 187 4.58 16.76 7.28
CA HIS A 187 3.46 17.69 7.08
C HIS A 187 2.96 18.34 8.38
N ARG A 188 3.00 17.64 9.52
CA ARG A 188 2.58 18.21 10.82
C ARG A 188 3.71 18.95 11.52
N ILE A 189 4.92 18.39 11.53
CA ILE A 189 6.10 18.98 12.18
C ILE A 189 6.73 20.07 11.30
N ARG A 190 6.61 21.32 11.74
CA ARG A 190 7.19 22.49 11.05
C ARG A 190 8.67 22.70 11.36
N SER A 191 9.10 22.40 12.59
CA SER A 191 10.48 22.59 13.02
C SER A 191 11.42 21.60 12.32
N ASP A 192 12.32 22.11 11.48
CA ASP A 192 13.33 21.30 10.80
C ASP A 192 14.30 20.67 11.80
N THR A 193 14.69 21.40 12.86
CA THR A 193 15.58 20.92 13.91
C THR A 193 15.00 19.70 14.64
N GLU A 194 13.73 19.79 15.05
CA GLU A 194 13.06 18.71 15.76
C GLU A 194 12.80 17.50 14.85
N ARG A 195 12.39 17.77 13.60
CA ARG A 195 12.22 16.72 12.59
C ARG A 195 13.52 15.95 12.37
N GLU A 196 14.63 16.68 12.23
CA GLU A 196 15.94 16.08 11.98
C GLU A 196 16.44 15.30 13.20
N ALA A 197 16.16 15.76 14.42
CA ALA A 197 16.46 15.01 15.64
C ALA A 197 15.72 13.65 15.69
N ILE A 198 14.42 13.65 15.38
CA ILE A 198 13.62 12.41 15.30
C ILE A 198 14.16 11.47 14.23
N LEU A 199 14.45 11.99 13.04
CA LEU A 199 14.96 11.16 11.93
C LEU A 199 16.33 10.57 12.23
N LYS A 200 17.24 11.34 12.84
CA LYS A 200 18.55 10.83 13.28
C LYS A 200 18.41 9.73 14.33
N HIS A 201 17.47 9.88 15.27
CA HIS A 201 17.16 8.82 16.22
C HIS A 201 16.69 7.55 15.52
N PHE A 202 15.74 7.66 14.57
CA PHE A 202 15.27 6.51 13.80
C PHE A 202 16.38 5.82 13.01
N GLU A 203 17.27 6.60 12.38
CA GLU A 203 18.40 6.08 11.62
C GLU A 203 19.43 5.38 12.52
N ALA A 204 19.73 5.94 13.69
CA ALA A 204 20.64 5.35 14.67
C ALA A 204 20.10 4.03 15.24
N GLU A 205 18.83 4.00 15.67
CA GLU A 205 18.21 2.79 16.21
C GLU A 205 18.04 1.71 15.14
N ALA A 206 17.76 2.09 13.89
CA ALA A 206 17.72 1.16 12.76
C ALA A 206 19.10 0.57 12.44
N ALA A 207 20.17 1.36 12.51
CA ALA A 207 21.53 0.88 12.33
C ALA A 207 21.91 -0.13 13.44
N ALA A 208 21.56 0.17 14.70
CA ALA A 208 21.78 -0.74 15.82
C ALA A 208 20.98 -2.04 15.69
N LEU A 209 19.74 -2.00 15.18
CA LEU A 209 18.97 -3.23 14.94
C LEU A 209 19.58 -4.11 13.85
N ARG A 210 20.12 -3.51 12.79
CA ARG A 210 20.70 -4.24 11.65
C ARG A 210 21.99 -4.99 11.98
N THR A 211 22.71 -4.60 13.02
CA THR A 211 23.90 -5.36 13.46
C THR A 211 23.51 -6.65 14.18
N SER A 212 22.27 -6.77 14.65
CA SER A 212 21.77 -8.00 15.27
C SER A 212 21.52 -9.08 14.21
N PRO A 213 22.16 -10.26 14.31
CA PRO A 213 21.91 -11.37 13.38
C PRO A 213 20.50 -11.96 13.52
N LYS A 214 19.79 -11.63 14.61
CA LYS A 214 18.42 -12.09 14.88
C LYS A 214 17.36 -11.16 14.28
N PHE A 215 17.75 -9.97 13.81
CA PHE A 215 16.83 -8.97 13.28
C PHE A 215 16.53 -9.23 11.80
N PHE A 216 15.26 -9.50 11.49
CA PHE A 216 14.79 -9.59 10.12
C PHE A 216 14.04 -8.31 9.77
N ALA A 217 14.59 -7.54 8.82
CA ALA A 217 14.01 -6.27 8.40
C ALA A 217 12.60 -6.48 7.81
N PRO A 218 11.55 -5.83 8.36
CA PRO A 218 10.21 -5.89 7.79
C PRO A 218 10.15 -5.21 6.41
N ILE A 219 9.12 -5.54 5.64
CA ILE A 219 8.96 -5.08 4.25
C ILE A 219 7.91 -3.96 4.18
N LYS A 220 8.21 -2.86 3.48
CA LYS A 220 7.21 -1.87 3.09
C LYS A 220 6.99 -1.86 1.58
N LEU A 221 5.72 -1.77 1.20
CA LEU A 221 5.29 -1.63 -0.18
C LEU A 221 5.24 -0.14 -0.55
N LEU A 222 6.02 0.24 -1.54
CA LEU A 222 5.95 1.52 -2.21
C LEU A 222 5.37 1.30 -3.61
N CYS A 223 4.27 1.97 -3.92
CA CYS A 223 3.52 1.72 -5.14
C CYS A 223 3.19 3.03 -5.86
N ASP A 224 3.39 3.12 -7.16
CA ASP A 224 2.76 4.17 -7.95
C ASP A 224 1.22 3.96 -8.00
N ILE A 225 0.47 4.94 -8.51
CA ILE A 225 -0.98 4.92 -8.60
C ILE A 225 -1.44 4.70 -10.05
N ASP A 226 -1.00 5.56 -10.95
CA ASP A 226 -1.58 5.70 -12.28
C ASP A 226 -0.95 4.65 -13.20
N ASP A 227 -1.78 3.82 -13.83
CA ASP A 227 -1.36 2.65 -14.62
C ASP A 227 -0.58 1.57 -13.86
N THR A 228 -0.33 1.77 -12.56
CA THR A 228 0.17 0.74 -11.65
C THR A 228 -0.96 0.10 -10.86
N MET A 229 -1.85 0.89 -10.24
CA MET A 229 -2.95 0.39 -9.40
C MET A 229 -4.29 0.39 -10.13
N LEU A 230 -4.49 1.40 -10.98
CA LEU A 230 -5.67 1.53 -11.83
C LEU A 230 -5.24 1.90 -13.25
N ALA A 231 -5.97 1.40 -14.24
CA ALA A 231 -5.77 1.78 -15.64
C ALA A 231 -6.24 3.23 -15.84
N ALA A 232 -5.32 4.19 -15.92
CA ALA A 232 -5.64 5.61 -15.78
C ALA A 232 -5.20 6.47 -16.96
N LEU A 233 -4.01 6.24 -17.53
CA LEU A 233 -3.45 7.11 -18.57
C LEU A 233 -3.10 6.31 -19.82
N PHE A 234 -2.23 5.32 -19.70
CA PHE A 234 -1.65 4.59 -20.83
C PHE A 234 -2.32 3.24 -21.09
N ASP A 235 -2.73 2.51 -20.04
CA ASP A 235 -3.15 1.11 -20.24
C ASP A 235 -4.53 1.03 -20.90
N THR A 236 -4.60 0.53 -22.13
CA THR A 236 -5.85 0.33 -22.89
C THR A 236 -6.37 -1.10 -22.83
N ARG A 237 -5.66 -2.01 -22.15
CA ARG A 237 -6.09 -3.40 -21.94
C ARG A 237 -7.29 -3.51 -21.01
N TYR A 238 -7.58 -2.45 -20.26
CA TYR A 238 -8.70 -2.38 -19.34
C TYR A 238 -9.56 -1.16 -19.64
N PRO A 239 -10.87 -1.21 -19.33
CA PRO A 239 -11.69 -0.02 -19.27
C PRO A 239 -11.07 1.03 -18.34
N GLU A 240 -11.26 2.30 -18.68
CA GLU A 240 -10.72 3.42 -17.89
C GLU A 240 -11.13 3.34 -16.42
N LEU A 241 -10.17 3.60 -15.53
CA LEU A 241 -10.30 3.59 -14.07
C LEU A 241 -10.62 2.21 -13.48
N THR A 242 -10.38 1.13 -14.23
CA THR A 242 -10.43 -0.22 -13.69
C THR A 242 -9.28 -0.43 -12.73
N VAL A 243 -9.60 -0.86 -11.50
CA VAL A 243 -8.57 -1.33 -10.56
C VAL A 243 -8.07 -2.68 -11.04
N TYR A 244 -6.75 -2.84 -11.18
CA TYR A 244 -6.20 -4.06 -11.76
C TYR A 244 -6.57 -5.30 -10.94
N PRO A 245 -7.02 -6.39 -11.59
CA PRO A 245 -7.27 -7.66 -10.93
C PRO A 245 -6.09 -8.13 -10.07
N GLY A 246 -6.39 -8.59 -8.85
CA GLY A 246 -5.39 -9.11 -7.92
C GLY A 246 -4.57 -8.07 -7.16
N VAL A 247 -4.58 -6.78 -7.53
CA VAL A 247 -3.69 -5.77 -6.93
C VAL A 247 -3.89 -5.61 -5.42
N HIS A 248 -5.14 -5.63 -4.97
CA HIS A 248 -5.47 -5.55 -3.55
C HIS A 248 -4.92 -6.74 -2.78
N GLN A 249 -5.11 -7.95 -3.31
CA GLN A 249 -4.64 -9.17 -2.67
C GLN A 249 -3.11 -9.22 -2.65
N PHE A 250 -2.46 -8.81 -3.75
CA PHE A 250 -1.00 -8.68 -3.82
C PHE A 250 -0.46 -7.75 -2.71
N ALA A 251 -1.02 -6.56 -2.59
CA ALA A 251 -0.62 -5.61 -1.55
C ALA A 251 -0.88 -6.17 -0.15
N GLN A 252 -2.04 -6.78 0.07
CA GLN A 252 -2.40 -7.38 1.36
C GLN A 252 -1.45 -8.51 1.77
N GLU A 253 -1.07 -9.40 0.86
CA GLU A 253 -0.17 -10.51 1.16
C GLU A 253 1.25 -10.03 1.54
N LEU A 254 1.75 -9.01 0.85
CA LEU A 254 3.05 -8.43 1.16
C LEU A 254 3.05 -7.74 2.54
N LEU A 255 1.98 -6.99 2.85
CA LEU A 255 1.82 -6.35 4.16
C LEU A 255 1.62 -7.39 5.28
N ARG A 256 0.89 -8.47 5.02
CA ARG A 256 0.72 -9.59 5.96
C ARG A 256 2.05 -10.27 6.25
N ARG A 257 2.88 -10.49 5.23
CA ARG A 257 4.22 -11.04 5.39
C ARG A 257 5.09 -10.12 6.25
N SER A 258 5.05 -8.81 6.02
CA SER A 258 5.79 -7.84 6.82
C SER A 258 5.37 -7.83 8.30
N ALA A 259 4.06 -7.91 8.57
CA ALA A 259 3.54 -8.04 9.93
C ALA A 259 4.03 -9.33 10.62
N THR A 260 4.06 -10.44 9.88
CA THR A 260 4.58 -11.73 10.40
C THR A 260 6.06 -11.62 10.75
N ILE A 261 6.88 -11.04 9.87
CA ILE A 261 8.31 -10.80 10.13
C ILE A 261 8.49 -9.94 11.39
N SER A 262 7.67 -8.90 11.55
CA SER A 262 7.73 -8.01 12.71
C SER A 262 7.38 -8.75 14.01
N ALA A 263 6.35 -9.60 14.00
CA ALA A 263 5.93 -10.40 15.15
C ALA A 263 6.99 -11.45 15.52
N ASP A 264 7.50 -12.21 14.56
CA ASP A 264 8.55 -13.22 14.78
C ASP A 264 9.84 -12.58 15.34
N THR A 265 10.17 -11.38 14.87
CA THR A 265 11.33 -10.64 15.35
C THR A 265 11.12 -10.13 16.77
N ALA A 266 9.91 -9.68 17.11
CA ALA A 266 9.56 -9.28 18.48
C ALA A 266 9.62 -10.47 19.46
N ASP A 267 9.02 -11.60 19.12
CA ASP A 267 9.01 -12.82 19.96
C ASP A 267 10.43 -13.35 20.22
N ARG A 268 11.34 -13.24 19.23
CA ARG A 268 12.75 -13.65 19.39
C ARG A 268 13.61 -12.67 20.21
N HIS A 269 13.16 -11.43 20.35
CA HIS A 269 13.83 -10.40 21.15
C HIS A 269 13.15 -10.17 22.52
N SER A 270 11.99 -10.77 22.78
CA SER A 270 11.29 -10.69 24.06
C SER A 270 11.97 -11.58 25.10
N GLY A 271 13.04 -11.04 25.71
CA GLY A 271 13.40 -11.32 27.10
C GLY A 271 12.74 -10.37 28.10
N TYR A 272 11.89 -9.42 27.65
CA TYR A 272 11.14 -8.49 28.49
C TYR A 272 9.81 -8.07 27.83
N GLU A 273 8.80 -7.90 28.69
CA GLU A 273 7.41 -7.46 28.50
C GLU A 273 6.52 -8.27 27.54
N ARG A 274 6.13 -9.45 28.02
CA ARG A 274 4.84 -10.04 27.70
C ARG A 274 3.79 -9.29 28.55
N GLU A 275 3.26 -8.20 28.03
CA GLU A 275 2.02 -7.62 28.59
C GLU A 275 0.87 -8.56 28.24
N ASP A 276 0.11 -8.91 29.27
CA ASP A 276 -0.96 -9.90 29.24
C ASP A 276 -1.89 -9.74 28.04
N SER A 277 -2.11 -10.87 27.36
CA SER A 277 -3.08 -11.04 26.32
C SER A 277 -4.48 -10.67 26.81
N ASP A 278 -5.24 -10.04 25.90
CA ASP A 278 -6.66 -9.72 25.95
C ASP A 278 -7.55 -10.91 26.39
N ASP A 279 -7.62 -11.22 27.68
CA ASP A 279 -8.63 -12.11 28.26
C ASP A 279 -9.53 -11.30 29.19
N ASN A 280 -10.54 -10.62 28.62
CA ASN A 280 -11.84 -10.34 29.25
C ASN A 280 -12.76 -9.64 28.25
N ASP A 281 -13.34 -10.43 27.35
CA ASP A 281 -14.74 -10.31 26.92
C ASP A 281 -15.02 -11.52 26.03
N ASP A 282 -15.70 -12.52 26.59
CA ASP A 282 -16.57 -13.52 25.93
C ASP A 282 -16.65 -14.81 26.78
N LEU A 283 -17.22 -14.69 27.99
CA LEU A 283 -17.83 -15.82 28.68
C LEU A 283 -19.26 -15.97 28.15
N GLU A 284 -19.39 -16.66 27.02
CA GLU A 284 -20.45 -17.63 26.67
C GLU A 284 -20.55 -17.83 25.15
N ALA A 285 -19.74 -18.75 24.62
CA ALA A 285 -20.12 -19.68 23.56
C ALA A 285 -18.94 -20.61 23.28
N GLY A 286 -19.03 -21.86 23.74
CA GLY A 286 -18.08 -22.88 23.34
C GLY A 286 -18.18 -23.15 21.83
N ILE A 287 -17.06 -22.96 21.12
CA ILE A 287 -16.54 -23.82 20.04
C ILE A 287 -15.08 -23.39 19.79
N THR A 288 -14.18 -24.35 19.87
CA THR A 288 -12.74 -24.27 19.61
C THR A 288 -12.42 -23.82 18.17
N ALA A 289 -11.66 -22.72 18.00
CA ALA A 289 -10.56 -22.57 17.03
C ALA A 289 -10.05 -21.12 16.93
N GLY A 290 -8.79 -20.91 17.31
CA GLY A 290 -7.95 -19.80 16.83
C GLY A 290 -8.17 -18.42 17.46
N SER A 291 -7.33 -18.09 18.45
CA SER A 291 -7.10 -16.73 18.94
C SER A 291 -7.06 -15.71 17.79
N LYS A 292 -8.08 -14.85 17.70
CA LYS A 292 -8.11 -13.71 16.77
C LYS A 292 -7.15 -12.63 17.29
N LYS A 293 -5.85 -12.80 17.06
CA LYS A 293 -4.87 -11.72 17.27
C LYS A 293 -5.30 -10.49 16.46
N PRO A 294 -5.31 -9.28 17.04
CA PRO A 294 -5.65 -8.05 16.31
C PRO A 294 -4.66 -7.86 15.15
N LYS A 295 -5.21 -7.72 13.93
CA LYS A 295 -4.42 -7.56 12.70
C LYS A 295 -3.86 -6.13 12.65
N ASP A 296 -2.66 -5.90 13.19
CA ASP A 296 -1.88 -4.71 12.88
C ASP A 296 -1.44 -4.76 11.40
N VAL A 297 -2.28 -4.22 10.51
CA VAL A 297 -2.01 -4.16 9.07
C VAL A 297 -1.19 -2.91 8.77
N GLN A 298 0.05 -3.10 8.30
CA GLN A 298 0.90 -2.01 7.82
C GLN A 298 0.25 -1.28 6.64
N ARG A 299 0.56 0.01 6.47
CA ARG A 299 0.04 0.84 5.37
C ARG A 299 0.81 0.63 4.06
N VAL A 300 0.08 0.62 2.94
CA VAL A 300 0.68 0.82 1.61
C VAL A 300 1.13 2.27 1.47
N ALA A 301 2.33 2.51 0.94
CA ALA A 301 2.81 3.84 0.61
C ALA A 301 2.65 4.11 -0.89
N PHE A 302 1.73 5.01 -1.25
CA PHE A 302 1.54 5.44 -2.62
C PHE A 302 2.48 6.58 -2.98
N LEU A 303 3.29 6.39 -4.03
CA LEU A 303 4.26 7.35 -4.53
C LEU A 303 3.85 7.84 -5.91
N THR A 304 3.30 9.04 -5.99
CA THR A 304 2.68 9.54 -7.23
C THR A 304 3.34 10.83 -7.72
N ALA A 305 3.33 11.03 -9.04
CA ALA A 305 3.71 12.30 -9.65
C ALA A 305 2.63 13.40 -9.50
N ARG A 306 1.40 13.03 -9.09
CA ARG A 306 0.27 13.96 -8.95
C ARG A 306 0.62 15.11 -8.00
N PRO A 307 0.30 16.37 -8.36
CA PRO A 307 0.66 17.54 -7.58
C PRO A 307 -0.17 17.66 -6.31
N GLU A 308 0.40 18.27 -5.28
CA GLU A 308 -0.18 18.41 -3.94
C GLU A 308 -1.64 18.90 -3.90
N PHE A 309 -2.04 19.81 -4.79
CA PHE A 309 -3.43 20.32 -4.83
C PHE A 309 -4.48 19.24 -5.19
N LEU A 310 -4.07 18.13 -5.82
CA LEU A 310 -4.94 16.99 -6.10
C LEU A 310 -5.04 16.00 -4.92
N ARG A 311 -4.37 16.24 -3.79
CA ARG A 311 -4.33 15.29 -2.66
C ARG A 311 -5.71 14.84 -2.22
N LYS A 312 -6.64 15.78 -1.99
CA LYS A 312 -8.01 15.46 -1.53
C LYS A 312 -8.72 14.50 -2.48
N ARG A 313 -8.49 14.68 -3.78
CA ARG A 313 -9.08 13.86 -4.81
C ARG A 313 -8.42 12.50 -4.92
N SER A 314 -7.08 12.43 -4.97
CA SER A 314 -6.35 11.16 -4.94
C SER A 314 -6.73 10.33 -3.70
N LEU A 315 -6.97 10.98 -2.55
CA LEU A 315 -7.49 10.33 -1.35
C LEU A 315 -8.89 9.72 -1.56
N GLN A 316 -9.80 10.46 -2.21
CA GLN A 316 -11.16 9.99 -2.51
C GLN A 316 -11.15 8.84 -3.51
N GLU A 317 -10.33 8.93 -4.57
CA GLU A 317 -10.17 7.89 -5.58
C GLU A 317 -9.61 6.60 -4.98
N LEU A 318 -8.50 6.67 -4.25
CA LEU A 318 -7.91 5.48 -3.61
C LEU A 318 -8.89 4.82 -2.62
N ARG A 319 -9.68 5.61 -1.88
CA ARG A 319 -10.72 5.07 -0.99
C ARG A 319 -11.86 4.42 -1.77
N ALA A 320 -12.29 5.03 -2.87
CA ALA A 320 -13.31 4.46 -3.75
C ALA A 320 -12.83 3.16 -4.41
N CYS A 321 -11.53 3.04 -4.65
CA CYS A 321 -10.91 1.82 -5.14
C CYS A 321 -10.80 0.71 -4.08
N GLY A 322 -11.00 0.99 -2.79
CA GLY A 322 -10.92 -0.02 -1.72
C GLY A 322 -9.73 0.13 -0.77
N PHE A 323 -8.85 1.11 -0.97
CA PHE A 323 -7.73 1.38 -0.07
C PHE A 323 -8.16 2.27 1.10
N GLN A 324 -8.32 1.69 2.28
CA GLN A 324 -8.73 2.44 3.48
C GLN A 324 -7.53 2.99 4.28
N HIS A 325 -6.44 2.24 4.34
CA HIS A 325 -5.27 2.54 5.18
C HIS A 325 -4.00 2.63 4.34
N PHE A 326 -3.62 3.86 3.96
CA PHE A 326 -2.44 4.11 3.15
C PHE A 326 -1.74 5.42 3.55
N THR A 327 -0.52 5.59 3.04
CA THR A 327 0.29 6.81 3.12
C THR A 327 0.44 7.36 1.71
N LEU A 328 0.24 8.67 1.52
CA LEU A 328 0.25 9.29 0.19
C LEU A 328 1.39 10.29 0.04
N LEU A 329 2.36 9.96 -0.80
CA LEU A 329 3.55 10.72 -1.13
C LEU A 329 3.33 11.42 -2.47
N MET A 330 2.85 12.66 -2.40
CA MET A 330 2.49 13.47 -3.56
C MET A 330 3.71 14.06 -4.27
N GLY A 331 3.56 14.29 -5.57
CA GLY A 331 4.52 14.99 -6.40
C GLY A 331 4.44 16.51 -6.21
N ARG A 332 5.48 17.20 -6.69
CA ARG A 332 5.48 18.65 -6.85
C ARG A 332 5.10 18.98 -8.28
N PHE A 333 4.25 19.99 -8.47
CA PHE A 333 3.81 20.44 -9.80
C PHE A 333 4.98 20.69 -10.77
N ALA A 334 6.06 21.34 -10.29
CA ALA A 334 7.26 21.62 -11.07
C ALA A 334 7.99 20.37 -11.60
N ASN A 335 7.76 19.20 -10.99
CA ASN A 335 8.40 17.95 -11.36
C ASN A 335 7.63 17.18 -12.44
N MET A 336 6.43 17.63 -12.83
CA MET A 336 5.60 16.94 -13.83
C MET A 336 6.10 17.11 -15.27
N TRP A 337 7.03 18.04 -15.53
CA TRP A 337 7.60 18.24 -16.85
C TRP A 337 8.84 17.37 -17.07
N GLY A 338 8.63 16.22 -17.71
CA GLY A 338 9.67 15.28 -18.12
C GLY A 338 9.89 14.11 -17.16
N SER A 339 10.07 12.91 -17.70
CA SER A 339 10.23 11.66 -16.94
C SER A 339 11.36 11.71 -15.91
N GLN A 340 12.49 12.34 -16.25
CA GLN A 340 13.63 12.49 -15.34
C GLN A 340 13.32 13.35 -14.11
N ARG A 341 12.49 14.40 -14.27
CA ARG A 341 12.08 15.25 -13.14
C ARG A 341 11.07 14.54 -12.25
N ILE A 342 10.17 13.76 -12.85
CA ILE A 342 9.24 12.88 -12.12
C ILE A 342 10.04 11.87 -11.29
N ALA A 343 10.98 11.16 -11.92
CA ALA A 343 11.85 10.20 -11.24
C ALA A 343 12.63 10.84 -10.09
N SER A 344 13.21 12.03 -10.30
CA SER A 344 13.93 12.78 -9.25
C SER A 344 13.02 13.20 -8.09
N GLY A 345 11.78 13.60 -8.40
CA GLY A 345 10.76 13.91 -7.40
C GLY A 345 10.35 12.69 -6.59
N LYS A 346 10.09 11.57 -7.27
CA LYS A 346 9.76 10.29 -6.65
C LYS A 346 10.91 9.78 -5.78
N LEU A 347 12.16 9.87 -6.25
CA LEU A 347 13.36 9.51 -5.48
C LEU A 347 13.49 10.35 -4.20
N ARG A 348 13.25 11.67 -4.28
CA ARG A 348 13.30 12.54 -3.09
C ARG A 348 12.27 12.13 -2.04
N ASN A 349 11.05 11.81 -2.47
CA ASN A 349 9.99 11.32 -1.59
C ASN A 349 10.33 9.94 -1.01
N PHE A 350 10.89 9.04 -1.82
CA PHE A 350 11.38 7.74 -1.36
C PHE A 350 12.48 7.90 -0.30
N VAL A 351 13.49 8.73 -0.54
CA VAL A 351 14.57 8.96 0.43
C VAL A 351 13.99 9.45 1.75
N ARG A 352 13.09 10.44 1.71
CA ARG A 352 12.38 10.92 2.91
C ARG A 352 11.60 9.81 3.63
N PHE A 353 10.88 8.99 2.89
CA PHE A 353 10.13 7.85 3.44
C PHE A 353 11.06 6.79 4.06
N LYS A 354 12.19 6.52 3.42
CA LYS A 354 13.24 5.62 3.91
C LYS A 354 13.87 6.13 5.20
N ARG A 355 14.02 7.45 5.39
CA ARG A 355 14.48 7.99 6.68
C ARG A 355 13.49 7.73 7.82
N VAL A 356 12.18 7.82 7.54
CA VAL A 356 11.13 7.51 8.53
C VAL A 356 11.15 6.02 8.87
N PHE A 357 11.34 5.15 7.89
CA PHE A 357 11.35 3.69 8.06
C PHE A 357 12.73 3.10 7.83
N ALA A 358 13.72 3.68 8.51
CA ALA A 358 15.13 3.40 8.29
C ALA A 358 15.50 1.93 8.45
N GLU A 359 14.78 1.14 9.24
CA GLU A 359 14.98 -0.28 9.53
C GLU A 359 14.33 -1.24 8.52
N HIS A 360 13.45 -0.74 7.66
CA HIS A 360 12.69 -1.56 6.73
C HIS A 360 13.48 -1.86 5.45
N ARG A 361 13.03 -2.89 4.74
CA ARG A 361 13.32 -3.16 3.34
C ARG A 361 12.13 -2.76 2.48
N PHE A 362 12.37 -2.41 1.22
CA PHE A 362 11.32 -1.88 0.35
C PHE A 362 11.10 -2.77 -0.88
N VAL A 363 9.84 -2.94 -1.26
CA VAL A 363 9.45 -3.41 -2.60
C VAL A 363 8.83 -2.22 -3.31
N PHE A 364 9.38 -1.88 -4.47
CA PHE A 364 8.85 -0.82 -5.31
C PHE A 364 8.06 -1.41 -6.48
N VAL A 365 6.86 -0.88 -6.71
CA VAL A 365 5.99 -1.23 -7.83
C VAL A 365 5.62 0.06 -8.57
N GLY A 366 5.88 0.10 -9.87
CA GLY A 366 5.53 1.24 -10.74
C GLY A 366 5.13 0.77 -12.13
N ASP A 367 4.99 1.70 -13.07
CA ASP A 367 4.63 1.41 -14.46
C ASP A 367 5.75 1.82 -15.44
N ASN A 368 5.68 1.36 -16.69
CA ASN A 368 6.65 1.74 -17.72
C ASN A 368 6.33 3.04 -18.46
N GLY A 369 5.27 3.76 -18.09
CA GLY A 369 4.88 5.05 -18.65
C GLY A 369 5.37 6.28 -17.90
N GLN A 370 5.56 6.22 -16.57
CA GLN A 370 5.86 7.41 -15.76
C GLN A 370 7.17 7.39 -14.97
N GLY A 371 8.34 7.55 -15.60
CA GLY A 371 9.61 7.78 -14.88
C GLY A 371 10.04 6.70 -13.87
N ASP A 372 9.24 5.66 -13.66
CA ASP A 372 9.41 4.65 -12.63
C ASP A 372 10.48 3.64 -12.98
N ILE A 373 10.70 3.41 -14.27
CA ILE A 373 11.90 2.70 -14.76
C ILE A 373 13.15 3.44 -14.30
N ASP A 374 13.21 4.77 -14.46
CA ASP A 374 14.39 5.55 -14.11
C ASP A 374 14.59 5.62 -12.59
N LEU A 375 13.50 5.74 -11.82
CA LEU A 375 13.53 5.58 -10.36
C LEU A 375 14.04 4.20 -9.97
N GLY A 376 13.47 3.14 -10.55
CA GLY A 376 13.82 1.75 -10.29
C GLY A 376 15.31 1.47 -10.52
N LYS A 377 15.85 1.99 -11.62
CA LYS A 377 17.29 1.94 -11.90
C LYS A 377 18.11 2.62 -10.82
N GLU A 378 17.73 3.82 -10.43
CA GLU A 378 18.45 4.57 -9.39
C GLU A 378 18.42 3.84 -8.03
N LEU A 379 17.28 3.25 -7.69
CA LEU A 379 17.11 2.44 -6.48
C LEU A 379 18.00 1.18 -6.49
N LEU A 380 18.17 0.54 -7.65
CA LEU A 380 18.97 -0.67 -7.80
C LEU A 380 20.48 -0.39 -8.00
N LYS A 381 20.89 0.82 -8.38
CA LYS A 381 22.31 1.20 -8.42
C LYS A 381 23.00 1.14 -7.06
N ASN A 382 22.26 1.49 -5.99
CA ASN A 382 22.80 1.54 -4.63
C ASN A 382 21.91 0.73 -3.67
N PRO A 383 21.88 -0.61 -3.80
CA PRO A 383 20.93 -1.46 -3.07
C PRO A 383 21.15 -1.40 -1.56
N HIS A 384 22.39 -1.27 -1.10
CA HIS A 384 22.71 -1.10 0.33
C HIS A 384 22.22 0.24 0.90
N LEU A 385 22.24 1.31 0.09
CA LEU A 385 21.80 2.63 0.51
C LEU A 385 20.28 2.69 0.64
N TYR A 386 19.56 2.07 -0.29
CA TYR A 386 18.12 2.18 -0.41
C TYR A 386 17.35 1.00 0.18
N ALA A 387 18.01 -0.12 0.47
CA ALA A 387 17.40 -1.34 1.04
C ALA A 387 16.21 -1.86 0.21
N VAL A 388 16.26 -1.70 -1.11
CA VAL A 388 15.22 -2.19 -2.04
C VAL A 388 15.48 -3.66 -2.34
N SER A 389 14.44 -4.48 -2.13
CA SER A 389 14.48 -5.94 -2.31
C SER A 389 13.99 -6.39 -3.67
N ALA A 390 13.08 -5.63 -4.27
CA ALA A 390 12.57 -5.87 -5.61
C ALA A 390 12.05 -4.57 -6.21
N VAL A 391 12.23 -4.43 -7.52
CA VAL A 391 11.58 -3.41 -8.34
C VAL A 391 10.75 -4.12 -9.40
N LEU A 392 9.44 -3.92 -9.33
CA LEU A 392 8.47 -4.50 -10.24
C LEU A 392 7.90 -3.38 -11.10
N ILE A 393 7.95 -3.52 -12.42
CA ILE A 393 7.40 -2.55 -13.36
C ILE A 393 6.26 -3.18 -14.15
N HIS A 394 5.08 -2.61 -14.03
CA HIS A 394 3.91 -3.00 -14.77
C HIS A 394 4.06 -2.56 -16.23
N ASP A 395 4.04 -3.53 -17.14
CA ASP A 395 4.21 -3.30 -18.57
C ASP A 395 2.87 -2.92 -19.21
N VAL A 396 2.60 -1.61 -19.24
CA VAL A 396 1.38 -1.00 -19.78
C VAL A 396 1.58 -0.42 -21.17
N ILE A 397 2.77 0.12 -21.46
CA ILE A 397 3.14 0.65 -22.78
C ILE A 397 3.80 -0.46 -23.61
N ARG A 398 3.06 -0.97 -24.60
CA ARG A 398 3.68 -1.64 -25.76
C ARG A 398 4.17 -0.57 -26.73
N ASN A 399 5.22 -0.84 -27.52
CA ASN A 399 5.84 0.09 -28.48
C ASN A 399 4.81 0.85 -29.36
N HIS A 400 4.19 1.91 -28.84
CA HIS A 400 3.18 2.74 -29.52
C HIS A 400 3.75 3.44 -30.76
N ALA A 401 5.08 3.46 -30.89
CA ALA A 401 5.79 4.17 -31.94
C ALA A 401 6.19 3.32 -33.16
N THR A 402 5.95 2.00 -33.21
CA THR A 402 6.57 1.19 -34.30
C THR A 402 5.65 0.29 -35.13
N GLY A 403 4.35 0.19 -34.84
CA GLY A 403 3.45 -0.68 -35.63
C GLY A 403 3.92 -2.15 -35.68
N LYS A 404 4.77 -2.57 -34.74
CA LYS A 404 5.35 -3.91 -34.69
C LYS A 404 4.38 -4.86 -34.00
N PRO A 405 4.35 -6.15 -34.40
CA PRO A 405 3.45 -7.14 -33.84
C PRO A 405 3.60 -7.28 -32.33
N LEU A 406 2.51 -7.74 -31.69
CA LEU A 406 2.32 -7.96 -30.24
C LEU A 406 3.40 -8.87 -29.58
N SER A 407 4.38 -9.39 -30.32
CA SER A 407 5.38 -10.35 -29.86
C SER A 407 6.75 -9.75 -29.48
N GLN A 408 7.00 -8.45 -29.64
CA GLN A 408 8.35 -7.88 -29.44
C GLN A 408 8.43 -6.79 -28.35
N HIS A 409 8.89 -7.25 -27.17
CA HIS A 409 9.47 -6.54 -26.02
C HIS A 409 8.68 -5.37 -25.41
N SER A 410 8.58 -5.39 -24.07
CA SER A 410 8.10 -4.26 -23.27
C SER A 410 8.88 -2.98 -23.61
N TYR A 411 8.20 -1.82 -23.53
CA TYR A 411 8.88 -0.53 -23.66
C TYR A 411 10.05 -0.45 -22.68
N ARG A 412 11.26 -0.18 -23.20
CA ARG A 412 12.54 -0.21 -22.47
C ARG A 412 12.84 -1.53 -21.74
N GLY A 413 12.28 -2.66 -22.19
CA GLY A 413 12.44 -3.97 -21.56
C GLY A 413 13.88 -4.46 -21.45
N LYS A 414 14.71 -4.23 -22.49
CA LYS A 414 16.15 -4.55 -22.43
C LYS A 414 16.85 -3.82 -21.29
N GLU A 415 16.55 -2.53 -21.12
CA GLU A 415 17.13 -1.72 -20.06
C GLU A 415 16.66 -2.19 -18.67
N CYS A 416 15.40 -2.60 -18.54
CA CYS A 416 14.85 -3.15 -17.31
C CYS A 416 15.59 -4.44 -16.91
N ASN A 417 15.70 -5.39 -17.84
CA ASN A 417 16.39 -6.66 -17.61
C ASN A 417 17.85 -6.46 -17.22
N GLN A 418 18.57 -5.55 -17.91
CA GLN A 418 19.96 -5.22 -17.59
C GLN A 418 20.14 -4.57 -16.22
N SER A 419 19.10 -3.90 -15.71
CA SER A 419 19.14 -3.19 -14.43
C SER A 419 18.61 -4.01 -13.26
N GLY A 420 18.19 -5.26 -13.48
CA GLY A 420 17.56 -6.12 -12.47
C GLY A 420 16.10 -5.76 -12.15
N ILE A 421 15.44 -5.00 -13.02
CA ILE A 421 14.02 -4.67 -12.90
C ILE A 421 13.19 -5.81 -13.47
N HIS A 422 12.20 -6.28 -12.72
CA HIS A 422 11.26 -7.29 -13.19
C HIS A 422 10.03 -6.64 -13.81
N SER A 423 9.82 -6.87 -15.11
CA SER A 423 8.61 -6.43 -15.79
C SER A 423 7.51 -7.48 -15.63
N PHE A 424 6.29 -7.07 -15.31
CA PHE A 424 5.15 -7.97 -15.16
C PHE A 424 3.91 -7.42 -15.87
N ARG A 425 2.92 -8.29 -16.13
CA ARG A 425 1.68 -7.92 -16.85
C ARG A 425 0.40 -8.17 -16.06
N THR A 426 0.45 -9.13 -15.14
CA THR A 426 -0.61 -9.34 -14.15
C THR A 426 0.00 -9.38 -12.75
N TYR A 427 -0.82 -9.08 -11.74
CA TYR A 427 -0.37 -9.17 -10.35
C TYR A 427 -0.11 -10.62 -9.89
N ILE A 428 -0.56 -11.63 -10.65
CA ILE A 428 -0.14 -13.02 -10.46
C ILE A 428 1.35 -13.14 -10.77
N GLY A 429 1.78 -12.72 -11.96
CA GLY A 429 3.20 -12.71 -12.34
C GLY A 429 4.08 -11.91 -11.37
N ALA A 430 3.61 -10.74 -10.93
CA ALA A 430 4.30 -9.94 -9.91
C ALA A 430 4.46 -10.72 -8.58
N SER A 431 3.38 -11.34 -8.09
CA SER A 431 3.41 -12.11 -6.85
C SER A 431 4.27 -13.37 -6.96
N PHE A 432 4.25 -14.05 -8.12
CA PHE A 432 5.06 -15.22 -8.39
C PHE A 432 6.55 -14.88 -8.40
N HIS A 433 6.93 -13.73 -8.99
CA HIS A 433 8.32 -13.27 -8.91
C HIS A 433 8.77 -13.00 -7.48
N LEU A 434 7.92 -12.40 -6.64
CA LEU A 434 8.23 -12.23 -5.21
C LEU A 434 8.33 -13.57 -4.46
N TYR A 435 7.60 -14.61 -4.89
CA TYR A 435 7.77 -15.98 -4.38
C TYR A 435 9.14 -16.56 -4.76
N VAL A 436 9.56 -16.42 -6.02
CA VAL A 436 10.88 -16.85 -6.49
C VAL A 436 12.01 -16.16 -5.71
N LEU A 437 11.82 -14.90 -5.33
CA LEU A 437 12.77 -14.15 -4.47
C LEU A 437 12.70 -14.52 -2.97
N GLY A 438 11.82 -15.44 -2.57
CA GLY A 438 11.59 -15.82 -1.17
C GLY A 438 10.91 -14.74 -0.32
N LEU A 439 10.37 -13.70 -0.94
CA LEU A 439 9.68 -12.60 -0.26
C LEU A 439 8.23 -12.96 0.06
N LEU A 440 7.58 -13.80 -0.74
CA LEU A 440 6.23 -14.33 -0.49
C LEU A 440 6.24 -15.87 -0.46
N PRO A 441 5.39 -16.52 0.36
CA PRO A 441 5.17 -17.95 0.25
C PRO A 441 4.25 -18.28 -0.95
N LEU A 442 4.36 -19.49 -1.51
CA LEU A 442 3.51 -19.94 -2.63
C LEU A 442 2.01 -19.82 -2.32
N SER A 443 1.59 -20.08 -1.08
CA SER A 443 0.19 -19.92 -0.67
C SER A 443 -0.33 -18.48 -0.79
N ALA A 444 0.54 -17.47 -0.73
CA ALA A 444 0.15 -16.08 -1.00
C ALA A 444 -0.14 -15.86 -2.48
N VAL A 445 0.68 -16.44 -3.36
CA VAL A 445 0.48 -16.38 -4.82
C VAL A 445 -0.85 -17.03 -5.20
N VAL A 446 -1.18 -18.20 -4.63
CA VAL A 446 -2.47 -18.87 -4.86
C VAL A 446 -3.67 -17.97 -4.51
N ARG A 447 -3.63 -17.29 -3.35
CA ARG A 447 -4.70 -16.33 -2.99
C ARG A 447 -4.80 -15.16 -3.96
N VAL A 448 -3.66 -14.67 -4.49
CA VAL A 448 -3.64 -13.64 -5.52
C VAL A 448 -4.31 -14.14 -6.80
N VAL A 449 -4.04 -15.39 -7.21
CA VAL A 449 -4.69 -16.04 -8.36
C VAL A 449 -6.22 -16.08 -8.19
N GLU A 450 -6.71 -16.62 -7.07
CA GLU A 450 -8.16 -16.71 -6.78
C GLU A 450 -8.84 -15.34 -6.82
N LYS A 451 -8.25 -14.33 -6.16
CA LYS A 451 -8.81 -12.97 -6.16
C LYS A 451 -8.68 -12.25 -7.50
N THR A 452 -7.70 -12.62 -8.31
CA THR A 452 -7.56 -12.10 -9.68
C THR A 452 -8.71 -12.61 -10.55
N ALA A 453 -9.04 -13.90 -10.48
CA ALA A 453 -10.13 -14.48 -11.27
C ALA A 453 -11.50 -13.88 -10.90
N LEU A 454 -11.80 -13.77 -9.61
CA LEU A 454 -13.03 -13.11 -9.13
C LEU A 454 -13.11 -11.64 -9.58
N ALA A 455 -12.00 -10.90 -9.49
CA ALA A 455 -11.96 -9.50 -9.94
C ALA A 455 -12.11 -9.40 -11.47
N TYR A 456 -11.49 -10.31 -12.22
CA TYR A 456 -11.62 -10.39 -13.68
C TYR A 456 -13.06 -10.61 -14.12
N ALA A 457 -13.77 -11.56 -13.48
CA ALA A 457 -15.17 -11.85 -13.78
C ALA A 457 -16.10 -10.63 -13.56
N ALA A 458 -15.74 -9.74 -12.64
CA ALA A 458 -16.50 -8.53 -12.32
C ALA A 458 -16.23 -7.34 -13.27
N ILE A 459 -15.24 -7.42 -14.17
CA ILE A 459 -14.93 -6.34 -15.10
C ILE A 459 -15.96 -6.30 -16.24
N VAL A 460 -16.52 -5.11 -16.48
CA VAL A 460 -17.32 -4.81 -17.66
C VAL A 460 -16.39 -4.30 -18.76
N PHE A 461 -15.97 -5.17 -19.68
CA PHE A 461 -15.04 -4.84 -20.76
C PHE A 461 -15.68 -4.00 -21.86
N ASP A 462 -14.88 -3.13 -22.49
CA ASP A 462 -15.33 -2.33 -23.63
C ASP A 462 -15.51 -3.19 -24.89
N SER A 463 -14.75 -4.29 -25.01
CA SER A 463 -14.85 -5.22 -26.12
C SER A 463 -14.57 -6.68 -25.73
N ARG A 464 -15.09 -7.62 -26.52
CA ARG A 464 -14.82 -9.06 -26.36
C ARG A 464 -13.34 -9.40 -26.58
N GLU A 465 -12.68 -8.71 -27.49
CA GLU A 465 -11.25 -8.89 -27.76
C GLU A 465 -10.39 -8.49 -26.55
N GLN A 466 -10.72 -7.36 -25.91
CA GLN A 466 -10.08 -6.90 -24.69
C GLN A 466 -10.20 -7.94 -23.57
N LYS A 467 -11.41 -8.50 -23.38
CA LYS A 467 -11.67 -9.59 -22.42
C LYS A 467 -10.83 -10.84 -22.72
N ARG A 468 -10.78 -11.28 -23.98
CA ARG A 468 -10.03 -12.48 -24.43
C ARG A 468 -8.52 -12.32 -24.24
N ASN A 469 -7.96 -11.18 -24.64
CA ASN A 469 -6.52 -10.91 -24.52
C ASN A 469 -6.08 -10.91 -23.05
N LEU A 470 -6.87 -10.34 -22.15
CA LEU A 470 -6.57 -10.36 -20.73
C LEU A 470 -6.67 -11.76 -20.11
N ALA A 471 -7.67 -12.56 -20.49
CA ALA A 471 -7.75 -13.96 -20.04
C ALA A 471 -6.48 -14.73 -20.40
N GLN A 472 -5.97 -14.57 -21.63
CA GLN A 472 -4.74 -15.22 -22.06
C GLN A 472 -3.53 -14.82 -21.22
N GLU A 473 -3.42 -13.54 -20.84
CA GLU A 473 -2.36 -13.05 -19.94
C GLU A 473 -2.46 -13.68 -18.54
N ILE A 474 -3.67 -13.75 -17.98
CA ILE A 474 -3.91 -14.38 -16.67
C ILE A 474 -3.56 -15.88 -16.72
N ILE A 475 -4.03 -16.60 -17.74
CA ILE A 475 -3.80 -18.05 -17.88
C ILE A 475 -2.31 -18.36 -18.01
N ALA A 476 -1.55 -17.54 -18.75
CA ALA A 476 -0.11 -17.72 -18.88
C ALA A 476 0.60 -17.64 -17.52
N ASP A 477 0.25 -16.66 -16.70
CA ASP A 477 0.83 -16.51 -15.35
C ASP A 477 0.32 -17.60 -14.39
N VAL A 478 -0.95 -18.03 -14.48
CA VAL A 478 -1.49 -19.16 -13.71
C VAL A 478 -0.75 -20.45 -14.01
N ALA A 479 -0.42 -20.72 -15.28
CA ALA A 479 0.31 -21.93 -15.66
C ALA A 479 1.69 -22.01 -14.97
N ALA A 480 2.37 -20.87 -14.81
CA ALA A 480 3.63 -20.81 -14.05
C ALA A 480 3.45 -21.19 -12.58
N VAL A 481 2.36 -20.74 -11.95
CA VAL A 481 2.03 -21.07 -10.55
C VAL A 481 1.66 -22.54 -10.39
N VAL A 482 0.87 -23.08 -11.32
CA VAL A 482 0.42 -24.48 -11.31
C VAL A 482 1.59 -25.45 -11.38
N ASN A 483 2.62 -25.15 -12.15
CA ASN A 483 3.82 -25.99 -12.25
C ASN A 483 4.59 -26.13 -10.93
N GLU A 484 4.40 -25.22 -9.97
CA GLU A 484 5.03 -25.26 -8.64
C GLU A 484 4.15 -25.93 -7.58
N LEU A 485 2.89 -26.25 -7.90
CA LEU A 485 1.94 -26.83 -6.95
C LEU A 485 1.93 -28.37 -7.01
N PRO A 486 1.67 -29.05 -5.89
CA PRO A 486 1.34 -30.48 -5.91
C PRO A 486 0.09 -30.76 -6.76
N ASP A 487 0.07 -31.88 -7.47
CA ASP A 487 -0.99 -32.23 -8.44
C ASP A 487 -2.43 -32.03 -7.93
N GLN A 488 -2.71 -32.43 -6.67
CA GLN A 488 -4.05 -32.26 -6.08
C GLN A 488 -4.43 -30.79 -5.90
N GLN A 489 -3.50 -29.93 -5.48
CA GLN A 489 -3.74 -28.50 -5.29
C GLN A 489 -3.82 -27.77 -6.63
N ALA A 490 -2.97 -28.16 -7.59
CA ALA A 490 -3.03 -27.70 -8.97
C ALA A 490 -4.41 -27.96 -9.59
N MET A 491 -4.93 -29.19 -9.46
CA MET A 491 -6.25 -29.56 -9.98
C MET A 491 -7.39 -28.79 -9.31
N ALA A 492 -7.34 -28.59 -7.99
CA ALA A 492 -8.33 -27.81 -7.27
C ALA A 492 -8.34 -26.33 -7.72
N LEU A 493 -7.16 -25.72 -7.86
CA LEU A 493 -7.01 -24.35 -8.33
C LEU A 493 -7.55 -24.19 -9.75
N LEU A 494 -7.18 -25.10 -10.66
CA LEU A 494 -7.67 -25.09 -12.04
C LEU A 494 -9.19 -25.25 -12.13
N SER A 495 -9.77 -26.12 -11.33
CA SER A 495 -11.23 -26.31 -11.27
C SER A 495 -11.95 -25.04 -10.82
N SER A 496 -11.42 -24.35 -9.80
CA SER A 496 -12.00 -23.10 -9.31
C SER A 496 -11.92 -21.97 -10.35
N LEU A 497 -10.83 -21.92 -11.13
CA LEU A 497 -10.60 -20.87 -12.12
C LEU A 497 -11.44 -21.03 -13.39
N HIS A 498 -11.77 -22.27 -13.74
CA HIS A 498 -12.59 -22.56 -14.92
C HIS A 498 -13.93 -21.82 -14.88
N ASP A 499 -14.61 -21.87 -13.73
CA ASP A 499 -15.93 -21.26 -13.56
C ASP A 499 -15.87 -19.73 -13.63
N ASP A 500 -14.80 -19.13 -13.10
CA ASP A 500 -14.62 -17.68 -13.04
C ASP A 500 -14.10 -17.05 -14.34
N LEU A 501 -13.25 -17.76 -15.10
CA LEU A 501 -12.64 -17.23 -16.33
C LEU A 501 -13.44 -17.52 -17.60
N VAL A 502 -14.21 -18.62 -17.63
CA VAL A 502 -14.86 -19.11 -18.86
C VAL A 502 -16.34 -18.72 -18.93
N GLY A 503 -17.06 -18.67 -17.80
CA GLY A 503 -18.47 -18.25 -17.73
C GLY A 503 -19.47 -19.21 -18.40
N ASN A 504 -20.63 -19.42 -17.77
CA ASN A 504 -21.65 -20.41 -18.19
C ASN A 504 -22.57 -19.94 -19.35
N GLY A 505 -22.16 -19.05 -20.25
CA GLY A 505 -23.12 -18.17 -20.93
C GLY A 505 -23.03 -17.89 -22.43
N ASP A 506 -22.09 -18.41 -23.22
CA ASP A 506 -22.04 -18.10 -24.66
C ASP A 506 -21.69 -19.34 -25.52
N ASP A 507 -22.57 -19.72 -26.44
CA ASP A 507 -22.54 -20.92 -27.31
C ASP A 507 -21.34 -21.00 -28.30
N GLU A 508 -20.38 -20.07 -28.26
CA GLU A 508 -19.10 -20.16 -29.02
C GLU A 508 -17.95 -20.78 -28.21
N LEU A 509 -18.24 -21.31 -27.03
CA LEU A 509 -17.25 -21.81 -26.07
C LEU A 509 -16.57 -23.13 -26.45
N ASP A 510 -16.98 -23.84 -27.51
CA ASP A 510 -16.34 -25.14 -27.85
C ASP A 510 -14.89 -24.98 -28.35
N ASP A 511 -14.57 -23.92 -29.09
CA ASP A 511 -13.20 -23.67 -29.57
C ASP A 511 -12.29 -23.14 -28.45
N GLN A 512 -12.81 -22.29 -27.56
CA GLN A 512 -12.07 -21.79 -26.39
C GLN A 512 -11.86 -22.87 -25.34
N LYS A 513 -12.86 -23.73 -25.13
CA LYS A 513 -12.78 -24.92 -24.27
C LYS A 513 -11.74 -25.90 -24.80
N SER A 514 -11.71 -26.14 -26.11
CA SER A 514 -10.73 -27.00 -26.77
C SER A 514 -9.30 -26.44 -26.71
N GLU A 515 -9.10 -25.13 -26.91
CA GLU A 515 -7.77 -24.51 -26.87
C GLU A 515 -7.21 -24.38 -25.44
N LEU A 516 -8.04 -24.02 -24.45
CA LEU A 516 -7.65 -24.04 -23.03
C LEU A 516 -7.33 -25.47 -22.58
N GLN A 517 -8.20 -26.44 -22.92
CA GLN A 517 -7.99 -27.84 -22.58
C GLN A 517 -6.74 -28.39 -23.27
N GLN A 518 -6.48 -28.05 -24.53
CA GLN A 518 -5.24 -28.43 -25.22
C GLN A 518 -4.00 -27.79 -24.58
N ARG A 519 -4.03 -26.50 -24.24
CA ARG A 519 -2.90 -25.84 -23.57
C ARG A 519 -2.69 -26.37 -22.16
N LEU A 520 -3.76 -26.64 -21.42
CA LEU A 520 -3.73 -27.30 -20.11
C LEU A 520 -3.26 -28.75 -20.21
N GLU A 521 -3.62 -29.49 -21.26
CA GLU A 521 -3.10 -30.84 -21.53
C GLU A 521 -1.64 -30.82 -21.94
N VAL A 522 -1.19 -29.80 -22.67
CA VAL A 522 0.23 -29.61 -22.99
C VAL A 522 1.03 -29.30 -21.73
N VAL A 523 0.51 -28.42 -20.85
CA VAL A 523 1.10 -28.16 -19.52
C VAL A 523 1.11 -29.45 -18.68
N ARG A 524 0.01 -30.21 -18.67
CA ARG A 524 -0.12 -31.53 -17.99
C ARG A 524 0.89 -32.56 -18.52
N LYS A 525 1.07 -32.65 -19.84
CA LYS A 525 2.04 -33.54 -20.49
C LYS A 525 3.49 -33.12 -20.21
N ASN A 526 3.76 -31.82 -20.13
CA ASN A 526 5.09 -31.30 -19.82
C ASN A 526 5.46 -31.51 -18.34
N ALA A 527 4.51 -31.34 -17.41
CA ALA A 527 4.69 -31.66 -16.00
C ALA A 527 4.95 -33.17 -15.79
N MET A 528 4.18 -34.04 -16.45
CA MET A 528 4.37 -35.50 -16.41
C MET A 528 5.71 -35.96 -17.01
N LYS A 529 6.18 -35.33 -18.10
CA LYS A 529 7.50 -35.61 -18.68
C LYS A 529 8.65 -35.23 -17.75
N SER A 530 8.50 -34.14 -16.99
CA SER A 530 9.53 -33.73 -16.03
C SER A 530 9.63 -34.70 -14.85
N GLN A 531 8.50 -35.25 -14.38
CA GLN A 531 8.48 -36.34 -13.38
C GLN A 531 9.10 -37.64 -13.92
N GLN A 532 8.83 -38.02 -15.17
CA GLN A 532 9.46 -39.21 -15.79
C GLN A 532 10.97 -39.04 -15.96
N SER A 533 11.46 -37.83 -16.29
CA SER A 533 12.91 -37.61 -16.39
C SER A 533 13.59 -37.64 -15.01
N LEU A 534 12.95 -37.10 -13.96
CA LEU A 534 13.42 -37.20 -12.57
C LEU A 534 13.45 -38.64 -12.05
N ASN A 535 12.41 -39.44 -12.33
CA ASN A 535 12.37 -40.85 -11.94
C ASN A 535 13.39 -41.70 -12.71
N SER A 536 13.62 -41.42 -14.00
CA SER A 536 14.64 -42.12 -14.80
C SER A 536 16.08 -41.80 -14.39
N VAL A 537 16.31 -40.65 -13.75
CA VAL A 537 17.63 -40.30 -13.18
C VAL A 537 17.83 -40.93 -11.80
N GLN A 538 16.75 -41.19 -11.05
CA GLN A 538 16.82 -41.92 -9.77
C GLN A 538 16.94 -43.44 -9.92
N GLU A 539 16.55 -44.02 -11.06
CA GLU A 539 16.79 -45.45 -11.34
C GLU A 539 18.20 -45.76 -11.87
N ILE A 540 19.02 -44.74 -12.17
CA ILE A 540 20.38 -44.88 -12.74
C ILE A 540 21.49 -44.54 -11.72
N VAL A 541 21.16 -44.15 -10.47
CA VAL A 541 22.15 -43.86 -9.41
C VAL A 541 22.16 -44.93 -8.34
#